data_AF-A0A351KI68-F1
#
_entry.id   AF-A0A351KI68-F1
#
_cell.length_a   1.000
_cell.length_b   1.000
_cell.length_c   1.000
_cell.angle_alpha   90.00
_cell.angle_beta   90.00
_cell.angle_gamma   90.00
#
_symmetry.space_group_name_H-M   'P 1'
#
loop_
_entity.id
_entity.type
_entity.pdbx_description
1 polymer ?
#
loop_
_entity_poly.entity_id
_entity_poly.type
_entity_poly.pdbx_seq_one_letter_code
_entity_poly.pdbx_strand_id
1 'polypeptide(L)' 'FNDILKPLHIPVIYNVKAGHCTSKISLPFGTTAYIDADNCKLIIEESAVK' A
#
# COMPACT_ATOMS: atom_id res chain seq x y z
N PHE A 1 3.08 9.51 -12.49
CA PHE A 1 2.59 9.94 -11.16
C PHE A 1 2.02 11.35 -11.22
N ASN A 2 2.84 12.36 -11.54
CA ASN A 2 2.42 13.78 -11.55
C ASN A 2 1.26 14.09 -12.50
N ASP A 3 1.20 13.44 -13.65
CA ASP A 3 0.20 13.81 -14.67
C ASP A 3 -1.13 13.07 -14.54
N ILE A 4 -1.14 11.95 -13.81
CA ILE A 4 -2.30 11.03 -13.74
C ILE A 4 -2.84 10.94 -12.31
N LEU A 5 -1.97 10.73 -11.31
CA LEU A 5 -2.39 10.44 -9.94
C LEU A 5 -2.47 11.70 -9.08
N LYS A 6 -1.49 12.61 -9.22
CA LYS A 6 -1.45 13.86 -8.45
C LYS A 6 -2.72 14.73 -8.59
N PRO A 7 -3.35 14.87 -9.79
CA PRO A 7 -4.57 15.67 -9.94
C PRO A 7 -5.80 15.06 -9.24
N LEU A 8 -5.77 13.77 -8.87
CA LEU A 8 -6.89 13.11 -8.22
C LEU A 8 -7.00 13.44 -6.73
N HIS A 9 -5.95 13.99 -6.13
CA HIS A 9 -5.89 14.31 -4.69
C HIS A 9 -6.23 13.11 -3.79
N ILE A 10 -5.90 11.89 -4.24
CA ILE A 10 -6.04 10.66 -3.47
C ILE A 10 -4.68 10.33 -2.84
N PRO A 11 -4.61 9.94 -1.55
CA PRO A 11 -3.39 9.44 -0.93
C PRO A 11 -2.84 8.21 -1.67
N VAL A 12 -1.57 8.23 -2.06
CA VAL A 12 -0.94 7.15 -2.82
C VAL A 12 0.46 6.86 -2.29
N ILE A 13 0.74 5.60 -1.99
CA ILE A 13 2.11 5.09 -1.81
C ILE A 13 2.51 4.36 -3.09
N TYR A 14 3.57 4.81 -3.75
CA TYR A 14 4.08 4.17 -4.97
C TYR A 14 5.16 3.14 -4.63
N ASN A 15 5.40 2.19 -5.55
CA ASN A 15 6.49 1.20 -5.45
C ASN A 15 6.42 0.29 -4.20
N VAL A 16 5.20 -0.03 -3.74
CA VAL A 16 4.97 -1.09 -2.75
C VAL A 16 5.53 -2.40 -3.32
N LYS A 17 6.41 -3.06 -2.57
CA LYS A 17 7.17 -4.25 -3.02
C LYS A 17 6.33 -5.53 -2.98
N ALA A 18 5.13 -5.52 -3.55
CA ALA A 18 4.21 -6.66 -3.62
C ALA A 18 4.03 -7.22 -5.04
N GLY A 19 4.80 -6.72 -6.02
CA GLY A 19 4.79 -7.18 -7.41
C GLY A 19 5.97 -8.09 -7.78
N HIS A 20 6.20 -8.28 -9.08
CA HIS A 20 7.33 -9.08 -9.57
C HIS A 20 8.66 -8.33 -9.40
N CYS A 21 9.32 -8.54 -8.25
CA CYS A 21 10.62 -7.95 -7.91
C CYS A 21 11.42 -8.89 -7.01
N THR A 22 12.69 -8.59 -6.72
CA THR A 22 13.54 -9.51 -5.93
C THR A 22 13.10 -9.60 -4.47
N SER A 23 12.97 -8.47 -3.78
CA SER A 23 12.42 -8.40 -2.42
C SER A 23 10.92 -8.18 -2.50
N LYS A 24 10.13 -9.13 -1.98
CA LYS A 24 8.67 -9.11 -2.05
C LYS A 24 8.08 -9.27 -0.65
N ILE A 25 7.14 -8.40 -0.28
CA ILE A 25 6.34 -8.56 0.94
C ILE A 25 5.17 -9.52 0.65
N SER A 26 4.75 -10.27 1.66
CA SER A 26 3.45 -10.95 1.65
C SER A 26 2.37 -9.94 2.02
N LEU A 27 1.41 -9.72 1.14
CA LEU A 27 0.30 -8.79 1.37
C LEU A 27 -0.99 -9.59 1.61
N PRO A 28 -1.60 -9.53 2.80
CA PRO A 28 -2.87 -10.20 3.05
C PRO A 28 -3.99 -9.48 2.31
N PHE A 29 -4.82 -10.23 1.59
CA PHE A 29 -5.99 -9.72 0.91
C PHE A 29 -7.27 -9.99 1.70
N GLY A 30 -8.23 -9.09 1.57
CA GLY A 30 -9.50 -9.17 2.29
C GLY A 30 -9.43 -8.67 3.74
N THR A 31 -8.28 -8.13 4.16
CA THR A 31 -8.11 -7.52 5.49
C THR A 31 -8.29 -6.00 5.45
N THR A 32 -8.70 -5.42 6.57
CA THR A 32 -8.75 -4.00 6.86
C THR A 32 -7.33 -3.45 6.97
N ALA A 33 -7.08 -2.33 6.29
CA ALA A 33 -5.78 -1.69 6.23
C ALA A 33 -5.91 -0.16 6.18
N TYR A 34 -4.91 0.51 6.72
CA TYR A 34 -4.79 1.96 6.73
C TYR A 34 -3.55 2.41 5.94
N ILE A 35 -3.70 3.47 5.14
CA ILE A 35 -2.62 4.12 4.41
C ILE A 35 -2.32 5.47 5.08
N ASP A 36 -1.12 5.58 5.62
CA ASP A 36 -0.51 6.84 6.03
C ASP A 36 0.43 7.31 4.92
N ALA A 37 -0.09 8.07 3.97
CA ALA A 37 0.70 8.53 2.83
C ALA A 37 1.73 9.61 3.21
N ASP A 38 1.50 10.36 4.29
CA ASP A 38 2.43 11.38 4.78
C ASP A 38 3.71 10.74 5.34
N ASN A 39 3.58 9.58 5.98
CA ASN A 39 4.71 8.80 6.51
C ASN A 39 5.10 7.60 5.65
N CYS A 40 4.51 7.42 4.47
CA CYS A 40 4.72 6.28 3.56
C CYS A 40 4.54 4.91 4.23
N LYS A 41 3.47 4.73 5.02
CA LYS A 41 3.16 3.45 5.69
C LYS A 41 1.87 2.81 5.18
N LEU A 42 1.92 1.50 4.98
CA LEU A 42 0.77 0.63 4.83
C LEU A 42 0.66 -0.21 6.10
N ILE A 43 -0.45 -0.10 6.82
CA ILE A 43 -0.69 -0.75 8.10
C ILE A 43 -1.84 -1.73 7.93
N ILE A 44 -1.65 -2.99 8.36
CA ILE A 44 -2.69 -4.00 8.40
C ILE A 44 -3.27 -3.99 9.81
N GLU A 45 -4.58 -3.75 9.92
CA GLU A 45 -5.23 -3.49 11.22
C GLU A 45 -5.81 -4.75 11.87
N GLU A 46 -5.81 -5.88 11.15
CA GLU A 46 -6.33 -7.14 11.65
C GLU A 46 -5.46 -8.34 11.31
N SER A 47 -5.68 -9.44 12.04
CA SER A 47 -4.95 -10.69 11.81
C SER A 47 -5.34 -11.30 10.47
N ALA A 48 -4.36 -11.61 9.64
CA ALA A 48 -4.55 -12.34 8.38
C ALA A 48 -4.52 -13.87 8.57
N VAL A 49 -4.38 -14.34 9.80
CA VAL A 49 -4.35 -15.76 10.18
C VAL A 49 -5.31 -16.01 11.35
N LYS A 50 -5.78 -17.25 11.45
CA LYS A 50 -6.58 -17.71 12.59
C LYS A 50 -5.72 -18.06 13.79
#